data_AF-A0A2H0WRR4-F1
#
_entry.id   AF-A0A2H0WRR4-F1
#
_cell.length_a   1.000
_cell.length_b   1.000
_cell.length_c   1.000
_cell.angle_alpha   90.00
_cell.angle_beta   90.00
_cell.angle_gamma   90.00
#
_symmetry.space_group_name_H-M   'P 1'
#
loop_
_entity.id
_entity.type
_entity.pdbx_description
1 polymer ?
#
loop_
_entity_poly.entity_id
_entity_poly.type
_entity_poly.pdbx_seq_one_letter_code
_entity_poly.pdbx_strand_id
1 'polypeptide(L)'
;MVFGKVALKVDISDNLNDIDEEIYPQFFYRPFGQGYWQVIDNKIWQTQNIPLGDYQLRSRVCDRAGNEKLEEINIGVGAVIFNVFLNERLLSWSTDRPTIGRIIYDRLSHQNVNPNYPNFSYAWSSGEVDNEKITSHQFAIPPLPSGKYFYRILAFGSPVSYTPEYSFETDNLLSFANDEDREDESSILGLVVSVTPAVEVEDVKVEEKTKERFGLDKRRLLVLVAVGLLSSLGIFYLTKNKKKTLMRSNEKR
;
A
#
# COMPACT_ATOMS: atom_id res chain seq x y z
N MET A 1 -2.87 3.74 -0.69
CA MET A 1 -4.21 4.35 -0.59
C MET A 1 -5.24 3.27 -0.81
N VAL A 2 -6.41 3.39 -0.20
CA VAL A 2 -7.57 2.52 -0.46
C VAL A 2 -8.86 3.32 -0.59
N PHE A 3 -9.86 2.75 -1.25
CA PHE A 3 -11.19 3.34 -1.45
C PHE A 3 -12.22 2.22 -1.66
N GLY A 4 -13.43 2.38 -1.13
CA GLY A 4 -14.51 1.42 -1.29
C GLY A 4 -14.52 0.31 -0.23
N LYS A 5 -14.71 -0.93 -0.70
CA LYS A 5 -14.69 -2.14 0.11
C LYS A 5 -13.32 -2.80 -0.02
N VAL A 6 -12.59 -2.92 1.07
CA VAL A 6 -11.21 -3.42 1.08
C VAL A 6 -11.15 -4.72 1.87
N ALA A 7 -10.80 -5.82 1.21
CA ALA A 7 -10.50 -7.08 1.90
C ALA A 7 -9.10 -7.00 2.52
N LEU A 8 -9.00 -7.30 3.81
CA LEU A 8 -7.75 -7.25 4.56
C LEU A 8 -7.17 -8.64 4.75
N LYS A 9 -5.86 -8.76 4.55
CA LYS A 9 -5.09 -9.99 4.73
C LYS A 9 -3.75 -9.66 5.37
N VAL A 10 -3.24 -10.63 6.12
CA VAL A 10 -1.89 -10.60 6.71
C VAL A 10 -1.28 -11.96 6.46
N ASP A 11 -0.05 -11.97 5.98
CA ASP A 11 0.74 -13.19 5.91
C ASP A 11 1.28 -13.50 7.30
N ILE A 12 0.84 -14.63 7.84
CA ILE A 12 1.19 -15.09 9.17
C ILE A 12 2.15 -16.26 9.01
N SER A 13 3.33 -16.15 9.64
CA SER A 13 4.26 -17.27 9.79
C SER A 13 4.41 -17.60 11.26
N ASP A 14 4.16 -18.85 11.59
CA ASP A 14 4.38 -19.40 12.91
C ASP A 14 4.98 -20.79 12.80
N ASN A 15 5.85 -21.13 13.74
CA ASN A 15 6.54 -22.41 13.78
C ASN A 15 5.71 -23.51 14.46
N LEU A 16 4.55 -23.19 15.05
CA LEU A 16 3.80 -24.07 15.94
C LEU A 16 2.33 -24.32 15.54
N ASN A 17 1.82 -23.78 14.42
CA ASN A 17 0.43 -23.96 13.95
C ASN A 17 -0.61 -23.77 15.08
N ASP A 18 -0.34 -22.83 15.99
CA ASP A 18 -1.15 -22.63 17.19
C ASP A 18 -2.00 -21.34 17.12
N ILE A 19 -2.08 -20.73 15.94
CA ILE A 19 -2.89 -19.55 15.67
C ILE A 19 -4.29 -19.99 15.25
N ASP A 20 -5.29 -19.40 15.91
CA ASP A 20 -6.69 -19.58 15.53
C ASP A 20 -7.04 -18.67 14.36
N GLU A 21 -7.07 -19.22 13.14
CA GLU A 21 -7.37 -18.48 11.90
C GLU A 21 -8.84 -18.01 11.79
N GLU A 22 -9.74 -18.56 12.62
CA GLU A 22 -11.13 -18.09 12.69
C GLU A 22 -11.21 -16.76 13.45
N ILE A 23 -10.38 -16.60 14.49
CA ILE A 23 -10.33 -15.39 15.34
C ILE A 23 -9.33 -14.37 14.79
N TYR A 24 -8.19 -14.82 14.27
CA TYR A 24 -7.07 -14.00 13.83
C TYR A 24 -6.87 -14.06 12.31
N PRO A 25 -6.23 -13.04 11.70
CA PRO A 25 -5.89 -11.75 12.30
C PRO A 25 -7.14 -10.91 12.60
N GLN A 26 -7.04 -10.09 13.65
CA GLN A 26 -7.99 -9.01 13.95
C GLN A 26 -7.47 -7.71 13.34
N PHE A 27 -8.37 -6.87 12.83
CA PHE A 27 -8.01 -5.61 12.19
C PHE A 27 -8.67 -4.43 12.87
N PHE A 28 -7.94 -3.32 12.90
CA PHE A 28 -8.37 -2.07 13.52
C PHE A 28 -7.92 -0.89 12.68
N TYR A 29 -8.67 0.22 12.77
CA TYR A 29 -8.28 1.46 12.15
C TYR A 29 -8.52 2.66 13.06
N ARG A 30 -7.85 3.77 12.75
CA ARG A 30 -8.11 5.08 13.35
C ARG A 30 -7.67 6.20 12.41
N PRO A 31 -8.29 7.38 12.46
CA PRO A 31 -7.73 8.57 11.83
C PRO A 31 -6.33 8.86 12.37
N PHE A 32 -5.43 9.34 11.52
CA PHE A 32 -4.05 9.61 11.91
C PHE A 32 -3.99 10.58 13.09
N GLY A 33 -3.19 10.25 14.11
CA GLY A 33 -3.04 11.06 15.32
C GLY A 33 -4.16 10.91 16.36
N GLN A 34 -5.21 10.11 16.12
CA GLN A 34 -6.22 9.83 17.14
C GLN A 34 -5.80 8.71 18.09
N GLY A 35 -6.31 8.74 19.33
CA GLY A 35 -5.94 7.77 20.37
C GLY A 35 -6.73 6.45 20.34
N TYR A 36 -7.92 6.43 19.75
CA TYR A 36 -8.86 5.31 19.84
C TYR A 36 -8.92 4.50 18.55
N TRP A 37 -8.83 3.18 18.69
CA TRP A 37 -8.94 2.22 17.59
C TRP A 37 -10.38 1.74 17.43
N GLN A 38 -10.81 1.65 16.18
CA GLN A 38 -12.08 1.05 15.78
C GLN A 38 -11.83 -0.34 15.20
N VAL A 39 -12.69 -1.30 15.53
CA VAL A 39 -12.59 -2.68 15.03
C VAL A 39 -13.09 -2.74 13.59
N ILE A 40 -12.46 -3.60 12.78
CA ILE A 40 -12.92 -3.96 11.44
C ILE A 40 -13.45 -5.38 11.49
N ASP A 41 -14.76 -5.50 11.31
CA ASP A 41 -15.44 -6.79 11.33
C ASP A 41 -15.23 -7.55 10.01
N ASN A 42 -15.26 -8.88 10.10
CA ASN A 42 -15.23 -9.81 8.97
C ASN A 42 -14.06 -9.59 7.98
N LYS A 43 -12.96 -8.98 8.44
CA LYS A 43 -11.76 -8.71 7.62
C LYS A 43 -12.07 -7.85 6.37
N ILE A 44 -13.18 -7.09 6.37
CA ILE A 44 -13.58 -6.19 5.27
C ILE A 44 -13.75 -4.76 5.79
N TRP A 45 -12.93 -3.83 5.29
CA TRP A 45 -13.02 -2.42 5.65
C TRP A 45 -13.92 -1.64 4.69
N GLN A 46 -14.97 -1.02 5.23
CA GLN A 46 -15.94 -0.19 4.50
C GLN A 46 -15.53 1.29 4.54
N THR A 47 -14.63 1.71 3.65
CA THR A 47 -14.07 3.07 3.71
C THR A 47 -15.03 4.16 3.19
N GLN A 48 -16.14 3.76 2.58
CA GLN A 48 -17.23 4.65 2.12
C GLN A 48 -18.00 5.32 3.27
N ASN A 49 -17.85 4.82 4.51
CA ASN A 49 -18.58 5.32 5.67
C ASN A 49 -17.74 6.20 6.60
N ILE A 50 -16.49 6.51 6.23
CA ILE A 50 -15.55 7.28 7.07
C ILE A 50 -14.96 8.48 6.32
N PRO A 51 -14.60 9.59 6.99
CA PRO A 51 -14.05 10.76 6.29
C PRO A 51 -12.81 10.44 5.44
N LEU A 52 -12.62 11.19 4.35
CA LEU A 52 -11.36 11.16 3.60
C LEU A 52 -10.21 11.63 4.49
N GLY A 53 -9.04 11.01 4.34
CA GLY A 53 -7.84 11.42 5.06
C GLY A 53 -6.84 10.30 5.24
N ASP A 54 -5.84 10.59 6.06
CA ASP A 54 -4.85 9.61 6.46
C ASP A 54 -5.31 8.83 7.70
N TYR A 55 -5.11 7.53 7.65
CA TYR A 55 -5.48 6.59 8.69
C TYR A 55 -4.27 5.73 9.06
N GLN A 56 -4.33 5.17 10.26
CA GLN A 56 -3.49 4.06 10.66
C GLN A 56 -4.34 2.80 10.65
N LEU A 57 -3.84 1.76 9.99
CA LEU A 57 -4.42 0.43 9.98
C LEU A 57 -3.52 -0.48 10.82
N ARG A 58 -4.11 -1.24 11.74
CA ARG A 58 -3.41 -2.18 12.61
C ARG A 58 -3.95 -3.57 12.40
N SER A 59 -3.04 -4.54 12.33
CA SER A 59 -3.36 -5.96 12.50
C SER A 59 -2.89 -6.44 13.85
N ARG A 60 -3.60 -7.44 14.39
CA ARG A 60 -3.30 -8.11 15.64
C ARG A 60 -3.43 -9.60 15.44
N VAL A 61 -2.42 -10.33 15.89
CA VAL A 61 -2.40 -11.80 15.92
C VAL A 61 -1.97 -12.22 17.32
N CYS A 62 -2.64 -13.24 17.87
CA CYS A 62 -2.27 -13.83 19.15
C CYS A 62 -2.21 -15.35 18.99
N ASP A 63 -1.18 -15.97 19.55
CA ASP A 63 -1.11 -17.43 19.62
C ASP A 63 -1.94 -17.98 20.79
N ARG A 64 -2.04 -19.32 20.90
CA ARG A 64 -2.73 -19.98 22.02
C ARG A 64 -2.05 -19.80 23.38
N ALA A 65 -0.75 -19.48 23.39
CA ALA A 65 -0.02 -19.16 24.61
C ALA A 65 -0.27 -17.73 25.11
N GLY A 66 -0.93 -16.90 24.31
CA GLY A 66 -1.24 -15.50 24.61
C GLY A 66 -0.15 -14.52 24.18
N ASN A 67 0.83 -14.96 23.38
CA ASN A 67 1.83 -14.05 22.80
C ASN A 67 1.17 -13.26 21.66
N GLU A 68 1.21 -11.94 21.79
CA GLU A 68 0.60 -11.01 20.83
C GLU A 68 1.65 -10.37 19.92
N LYS A 69 1.31 -10.24 18.64
CA LYS A 69 2.02 -9.41 17.69
C LYS A 69 1.07 -8.40 17.04
N LEU A 70 1.56 -7.17 16.91
CA LEU A 70 0.88 -6.06 16.26
C LEU A 70 1.72 -5.56 15.08
N GLU A 71 1.07 -5.26 13.96
CA GLU A 71 1.69 -4.57 12.83
C GLU A 71 0.82 -3.40 12.41
N GLU A 72 1.45 -2.26 12.10
CA GLU A 72 0.77 -1.01 11.76
C GLU A 72 1.29 -0.42 10.45
N ILE A 73 0.37 0.11 9.65
CA ILE A 73 0.69 0.85 8.43
C ILE A 73 -0.09 2.16 8.37
N ASN A 74 0.50 3.16 7.71
CA ASN A 74 -0.20 4.40 7.37
C ASN A 74 -0.85 4.23 6.00
N ILE A 75 -2.12 4.62 5.89
CA ILE A 75 -2.89 4.45 4.67
C ILE A 75 -3.87 5.60 4.47
N GLY A 76 -3.84 6.19 3.28
CA GLY A 76 -4.82 7.19 2.87
C GLY A 76 -6.13 6.56 2.41
N VAL A 77 -7.27 7.11 2.86
CA VAL A 77 -8.64 6.73 2.47
C VAL A 77 -9.18 7.75 1.47
N GLY A 78 -9.27 7.33 0.21
CA GLY A 78 -9.72 8.14 -0.92
C GLY A 78 -11.22 8.04 -1.22
N ALA A 79 -11.67 8.86 -2.18
CA ALA A 79 -13.02 8.80 -2.73
C ALA A 79 -13.14 7.64 -3.74
N VAL A 80 -14.30 7.01 -3.79
CA VAL A 80 -14.61 5.97 -4.77
C VAL A 80 -15.07 6.64 -6.06
N ILE A 81 -14.42 6.33 -7.17
CA ILE A 81 -14.85 6.72 -8.52
C ILE A 81 -15.69 5.59 -9.10
N PHE A 82 -16.88 5.90 -9.61
CA PHE A 82 -17.80 4.91 -10.18
C PHE A 82 -18.62 5.52 -11.33
N ASN A 83 -19.44 4.69 -11.99
CA ASN A 83 -20.29 5.10 -13.13
C ASN A 83 -19.51 5.81 -14.23
N VAL A 84 -18.38 5.21 -14.66
CA VAL A 84 -17.53 5.78 -15.71
C VAL A 84 -18.10 5.43 -17.08
N PHE A 85 -18.54 6.44 -17.82
CA PHE A 85 -19.10 6.28 -19.17
C PHE A 85 -18.40 7.20 -20.15
N LEU A 86 -18.06 6.68 -21.33
CA LEU A 86 -17.62 7.46 -22.47
C LEU A 86 -18.70 7.37 -23.54
N ASN A 87 -19.41 8.47 -23.76
CA ASN A 87 -20.32 8.61 -24.89
C ASN A 87 -19.71 9.62 -25.87
N GLU A 88 -19.36 9.16 -27.07
CA GLU A 88 -18.60 9.95 -28.04
C GLU A 88 -17.35 10.58 -27.40
N ARG A 89 -17.31 11.91 -27.25
CA ARG A 89 -16.23 12.65 -26.60
C ARG A 89 -16.55 13.07 -25.18
N LEU A 90 -17.72 12.74 -24.66
CA LEU A 90 -18.14 13.11 -23.31
C LEU A 90 -17.83 11.96 -22.35
N LEU A 91 -16.77 12.14 -21.56
CA LEU A 91 -16.44 11.26 -20.45
C LEU A 91 -17.19 11.75 -19.21
N SER A 92 -17.94 10.87 -18.56
CA SER A 92 -18.66 11.17 -17.32
C SER A 92 -18.36 10.14 -16.24
N TRP A 93 -18.38 10.58 -14.99
CA TRP A 93 -18.21 9.72 -13.82
C TRP A 93 -18.82 10.34 -12.57
N SER A 94 -18.92 9.53 -11.53
CA SER A 94 -19.34 9.99 -10.21
C SER A 94 -18.31 9.64 -9.13
N THR A 95 -18.35 10.39 -8.05
CA THR A 95 -17.59 10.12 -6.83
C THR A 95 -18.52 10.02 -5.62
N ASP A 96 -18.16 9.18 -4.64
CA ASP A 96 -18.97 8.96 -3.44
C ASP A 96 -18.91 10.15 -2.46
N ARG A 97 -17.97 11.07 -2.70
CA ARG A 97 -17.73 12.28 -1.93
C ARG A 97 -17.31 13.42 -2.86
N PRO A 98 -17.60 14.69 -2.50
CA PRO A 98 -17.20 15.82 -3.32
C PRO A 98 -15.68 15.88 -3.58
N THR A 99 -15.29 15.88 -4.85
CA THR A 99 -13.89 16.01 -5.30
C THR A 99 -13.79 16.97 -6.48
N ILE A 100 -12.57 17.33 -6.88
CA ILE A 100 -12.33 17.99 -8.18
C ILE A 100 -11.86 16.92 -9.16
N GLY A 101 -12.51 16.85 -10.32
CA GLY A 101 -12.15 15.93 -11.39
C GLY A 101 -10.91 16.37 -12.17
N ARG A 102 -10.12 15.40 -12.66
CA ARG A 102 -9.08 15.63 -13.66
C ARG A 102 -8.83 14.36 -14.46
N ILE A 103 -8.48 14.51 -15.72
CA ILE A 103 -8.10 13.41 -16.59
C ILE A 103 -6.61 13.49 -16.89
N ILE A 104 -5.91 12.36 -16.80
CA ILE A 104 -4.53 12.20 -17.28
C ILE A 104 -4.54 11.19 -18.42
N TYR A 105 -3.76 11.44 -19.47
CA TYR A 105 -3.78 10.61 -20.67
C TYR A 105 -2.46 10.65 -21.44
N ASP A 106 -2.20 9.57 -22.19
CA ASP A 106 -0.96 9.32 -22.92
C ASP A 106 -1.24 8.36 -24.09
N ARG A 107 -0.33 8.27 -25.05
CA ARG A 107 -0.32 7.22 -26.09
C ARG A 107 0.38 5.94 -25.62
N LEU A 108 1.13 6.01 -24.52
CA LEU A 108 1.76 4.86 -23.89
C LEU A 108 0.94 4.40 -22.67
N SER A 109 0.82 3.08 -22.49
CA SER A 109 0.16 2.49 -21.33
C SER A 109 1.06 2.56 -20.09
N HIS A 110 0.48 2.89 -18.94
CA HIS A 110 1.14 2.98 -17.64
C HIS A 110 0.50 1.99 -16.65
N GLN A 111 1.01 0.76 -16.64
CA GLN A 111 0.51 -0.32 -15.76
C GLN A 111 0.66 0.03 -14.28
N ASN A 112 1.83 0.57 -13.91
CA ASN A 112 2.14 1.02 -12.56
C ASN A 112 2.24 2.53 -12.55
N VAL A 113 1.42 3.18 -11.72
CA VAL A 113 1.44 4.63 -11.57
C VAL A 113 2.21 5.04 -10.34
N ASN A 114 3.07 6.05 -10.49
CA ASN A 114 3.76 6.66 -9.35
C ASN A 114 3.07 7.98 -8.98
N PRO A 115 2.36 8.05 -7.84
CA PRO A 115 1.64 9.26 -7.43
C PRO A 115 2.56 10.46 -7.14
N ASN A 116 3.86 10.24 -6.97
CA ASN A 116 4.84 11.30 -6.71
C ASN A 116 5.36 11.98 -7.98
N TYR A 117 5.13 11.39 -9.17
CA TYR A 117 5.50 12.01 -10.44
C TYR A 117 4.41 12.96 -10.94
N PRO A 118 4.78 14.06 -11.64
CA PRO A 118 3.80 14.91 -12.29
C PRO A 118 2.86 14.08 -13.17
N ASN A 119 1.56 14.31 -13.04
CA ASN A 119 0.51 13.59 -13.78
C ASN A 119 0.66 12.06 -13.75
N PHE A 120 1.25 11.49 -12.70
CA PHE A 120 1.47 10.05 -12.58
C PHE A 120 2.27 9.45 -13.76
N SER A 121 3.18 10.24 -14.34
CA SER A 121 3.99 9.92 -15.52
C SER A 121 3.29 9.97 -16.88
N TYR A 122 2.01 10.34 -16.94
CA TYR A 122 1.32 10.55 -18.21
C TYR A 122 1.80 11.85 -18.88
N ALA A 123 1.99 11.80 -20.20
CA ALA A 123 2.44 12.94 -20.98
C ALA A 123 1.50 14.16 -20.89
N TRP A 124 0.19 13.93 -20.78
CA TRP A 124 -0.81 15.00 -20.78
C TRP A 124 -1.81 14.88 -19.63
N SER A 125 -2.45 16.02 -19.35
CA SER A 125 -3.53 16.13 -18.38
C SER A 125 -4.51 17.21 -18.81
N SER A 126 -5.77 17.05 -18.45
CA SER A 126 -6.71 18.17 -18.41
C SER A 126 -6.31 19.17 -17.31
N GLY A 127 -6.90 20.36 -17.36
CA GLY A 127 -7.06 21.18 -16.16
C GLY A 127 -8.02 20.53 -15.16
N GLU A 128 -8.33 21.24 -14.09
CA GLU A 128 -9.45 20.89 -13.21
C GLU A 128 -10.74 20.87 -14.05
N VAL A 129 -11.50 19.79 -13.91
CA VAL A 129 -12.75 19.57 -14.67
C VAL A 129 -13.87 20.41 -14.08
N ASP A 130 -13.85 20.58 -12.76
CA ASP A 130 -14.87 21.29 -12.00
C ASP A 130 -14.24 22.48 -11.28
N ASN A 131 -14.98 23.59 -11.18
CA ASN A 131 -14.52 24.76 -10.45
C ASN A 131 -14.67 24.60 -8.92
N GLU A 132 -15.44 23.61 -8.49
CA GLU A 132 -15.74 23.32 -7.09
C GLU A 132 -15.79 21.81 -6.88
N LYS A 133 -15.68 21.38 -5.61
CA LYS A 133 -15.78 19.97 -5.27
C LYS A 133 -17.23 19.49 -5.44
N ILE A 134 -17.46 18.58 -6.38
CA ILE A 134 -18.77 17.99 -6.66
C ILE A 134 -18.66 16.47 -6.79
N THR A 135 -19.80 15.78 -6.91
CA THR A 135 -19.86 14.32 -7.00
C THR A 135 -20.15 13.78 -8.40
N SER A 136 -20.58 14.64 -9.33
CA SER A 136 -20.91 14.27 -10.71
C SER A 136 -20.07 15.10 -11.64
N HIS A 137 -19.27 14.45 -12.49
CA HIS A 137 -18.24 15.09 -13.27
C HIS A 137 -18.42 14.77 -14.75
N GLN A 138 -18.09 15.73 -15.61
CA GLN A 138 -18.12 15.54 -17.05
C GLN A 138 -16.95 16.26 -17.70
N PHE A 139 -16.27 15.59 -18.62
CA PHE A 139 -15.14 16.12 -19.36
C PHE A 139 -15.31 15.82 -20.85
N ALA A 140 -15.32 16.89 -21.65
CA ALA A 140 -15.27 16.77 -23.11
C ALA A 140 -13.83 16.56 -23.56
N ILE A 141 -13.53 15.38 -24.12
CA ILE A 141 -12.23 15.05 -24.67
C ILE A 141 -11.94 16.02 -25.84
N PRO A 142 -10.81 16.75 -25.81
CA PRO A 142 -10.47 17.67 -26.87
C PRO A 142 -10.19 16.91 -28.19
N PRO A 143 -10.18 17.58 -29.34
CA PRO A 143 -9.72 16.98 -30.58
C PRO A 143 -8.27 16.50 -30.43
N LEU A 144 -8.05 15.19 -30.52
CA LEU A 144 -6.75 14.55 -30.43
C LEU A 144 -6.34 14.00 -31.80
N PRO A 145 -5.03 13.94 -32.12
CA PRO A 145 -4.54 13.21 -33.29
C PRO A 145 -5.02 11.77 -33.34
N SER A 146 -5.17 11.22 -34.56
CA SER A 146 -5.55 9.82 -34.77
C SER A 146 -4.64 8.86 -33.99
N GLY A 147 -5.25 7.96 -33.21
CA GLY A 147 -4.58 6.86 -32.55
C GLY A 147 -5.27 6.40 -31.26
N LYS A 148 -4.62 5.42 -30.62
CA LYS A 148 -5.01 4.89 -29.32
C LYS A 148 -4.42 5.74 -28.19
N TYR A 149 -5.26 6.01 -27.19
CA TYR A 149 -4.90 6.72 -25.97
C TYR A 149 -5.26 5.89 -24.75
N PHE A 150 -4.45 6.01 -23.72
CA PHE A 150 -4.66 5.43 -22.40
C PHE A 150 -4.89 6.56 -21.41
N TYR A 151 -5.82 6.39 -20.49
CA TYR A 151 -6.20 7.45 -19.56
C TYR A 151 -6.62 6.92 -18.19
N ARG A 152 -6.53 7.80 -17.19
CA ARG A 152 -7.10 7.60 -15.86
C ARG A 152 -7.86 8.84 -15.44
N ILE A 153 -8.89 8.60 -14.63
CA ILE A 153 -9.63 9.65 -13.94
C ILE A 153 -8.97 9.84 -12.58
N LEU A 154 -8.68 11.09 -12.22
CA LEU A 154 -8.24 11.50 -10.90
C LEU A 154 -9.37 12.24 -10.19
N ALA A 155 -9.59 11.88 -8.93
CA ALA A 155 -10.50 12.57 -8.03
C ALA A 155 -9.66 13.23 -6.93
N PHE A 156 -9.51 14.55 -7.00
CA PHE A 156 -8.73 15.35 -6.06
C PHE A 156 -9.49 15.51 -4.74
N GLY A 157 -9.43 14.45 -3.94
CA GLY A 157 -9.68 14.46 -2.50
C GLY A 157 -8.37 14.59 -1.70
N SER A 158 -8.47 14.47 -0.38
CA SER A 158 -7.30 14.29 0.49
C SER A 158 -7.37 12.88 1.09
N PRO A 159 -6.77 11.87 0.46
CA PRO A 159 -5.82 11.92 -0.67
C PRO A 159 -6.47 11.78 -2.07
N VAL A 160 -5.67 11.94 -3.14
CA VAL A 160 -6.11 11.88 -4.55
C VAL A 160 -6.38 10.45 -5.01
N SER A 161 -7.63 10.14 -5.34
CA SER A 161 -8.03 8.81 -5.83
C SER A 161 -7.92 8.72 -7.34
N TYR A 162 -7.77 7.51 -7.88
CA TYR A 162 -7.63 7.30 -9.31
C TYR A 162 -8.22 5.97 -9.77
N THR A 163 -8.66 5.90 -11.02
CA THR A 163 -9.19 4.68 -11.63
C THR A 163 -8.07 3.74 -12.11
N PRO A 164 -8.39 2.47 -12.41
CA PRO A 164 -7.64 1.70 -13.38
C PRO A 164 -7.42 2.47 -14.68
N GLU A 165 -6.43 2.03 -15.47
CA GLU A 165 -6.20 2.59 -16.79
C GLU A 165 -7.28 2.11 -17.77
N TYR A 166 -7.88 3.05 -18.47
CA TYR A 166 -8.79 2.82 -19.58
C TYR A 166 -8.12 3.17 -20.90
N SER A 167 -8.73 2.81 -22.02
CA SER A 167 -8.25 3.21 -23.35
C SER A 167 -9.39 3.53 -24.31
N PHE A 168 -9.14 4.44 -25.24
CA PHE A 168 -10.02 4.73 -26.37
C PHE A 168 -9.19 4.95 -27.64
N GLU A 169 -9.84 4.85 -28.80
CA GLU A 169 -9.25 5.22 -30.09
C GLU A 169 -9.99 6.44 -30.63
N THR A 170 -9.26 7.48 -30.99
CA THR A 170 -9.85 8.75 -31.46
C THR A 170 -10.66 8.57 -32.74
N ASP A 171 -10.30 7.59 -33.57
CA ASP A 171 -10.98 7.32 -34.84
C ASP A 171 -12.39 6.78 -34.60
N ASN A 172 -12.56 6.00 -33.53
CA ASN A 172 -13.88 5.56 -33.05
C ASN A 172 -14.68 6.71 -32.46
N LEU A 173 -14.03 7.74 -31.88
CA LEU A 173 -14.74 8.93 -31.41
C LEU A 173 -15.18 9.86 -32.55
N LEU A 174 -14.53 9.77 -33.70
CA LEU A 174 -14.83 10.58 -34.88
C LEU A 174 -15.94 9.97 -35.75
N SER A 175 -16.17 8.65 -35.67
CA SER A 175 -17.27 8.00 -36.39
C SER A 175 -18.65 8.37 -35.85
N PHE A 176 -18.76 8.78 -34.57
CA PHE A 176 -20.04 9.21 -33.99
C PHE A 176 -20.41 10.65 -34.34
N ALA A 177 -19.43 11.54 -34.56
CA ALA A 177 -19.68 12.93 -34.91
C ALA A 177 -20.31 13.15 -36.30
N ASN A 178 -20.42 12.09 -37.12
CA ASN A 178 -20.92 12.15 -38.50
C ASN A 178 -22.21 11.35 -38.74
N ASP A 179 -22.76 10.66 -37.73
CA ASP A 179 -23.98 9.85 -37.84
C ASP A 179 -25.05 10.38 -36.85
N GLU A 180 -25.90 11.32 -37.27
CA GLU A 180 -27.01 11.88 -36.46
C GLU A 180 -28.14 10.87 -36.11
N ASP A 181 -28.03 9.59 -36.52
CA ASP A 181 -29.14 8.64 -36.59
C ASP A 181 -28.92 7.30 -35.83
N ARG A 182 -27.96 7.18 -34.89
CA ARG A 182 -27.83 5.96 -34.05
C ARG A 182 -28.27 6.21 -32.61
N GLU A 183 -29.15 5.33 -32.11
CA GLU A 183 -29.54 5.26 -30.70
C GLU A 183 -28.30 5.10 -29.80
N ASP A 184 -28.31 5.81 -28.67
CA ASP A 184 -27.24 5.95 -27.66
C ASP A 184 -26.59 4.62 -27.23
N GLU A 185 -25.61 4.14 -27.98
CA GLU A 185 -24.73 3.03 -27.58
C GLU A 185 -23.68 3.55 -26.58
N SER A 186 -24.11 3.85 -25.35
CA SER A 186 -23.19 4.16 -24.26
C SER A 186 -22.27 2.96 -24.00
N SER A 187 -20.98 3.11 -24.27
CA SER A 187 -20.00 2.07 -23.94
C SER A 187 -19.71 2.10 -22.44
N ILE A 188 -20.16 1.07 -21.72
CA ILE A 188 -19.82 0.87 -20.31
C ILE A 188 -18.36 0.46 -20.22
N LEU A 189 -17.47 1.43 -19.97
CA LEU A 189 -16.02 1.17 -19.89
C LEU A 189 -15.57 0.59 -18.55
N GLY A 190 -16.47 0.54 -17.55
CA GLY A 190 -16.21 -0.19 -16.31
C GLY A 190 -17.28 0.00 -15.24
N LEU A 191 -17.83 -1.13 -14.77
CA LEU A 191 -18.31 -1.26 -13.40
C LEU A 191 -17.13 -1.80 -12.61
N VAL A 192 -16.28 -0.90 -12.08
CA VAL A 192 -15.07 -1.32 -11.38
C VAL A 192 -15.46 -1.97 -10.06
N VAL A 193 -15.48 -3.31 -10.07
CA VAL A 193 -15.31 -4.14 -8.88
C VAL A 193 -13.97 -3.74 -8.27
N SER A 194 -14.01 -3.41 -6.97
CA SER A 194 -12.88 -3.10 -6.10
C SER A 194 -11.61 -3.86 -6.50
N VAL A 195 -10.70 -3.18 -7.21
CA VAL A 195 -9.33 -3.68 -7.36
C VAL A 195 -8.58 -3.17 -6.14
N THR A 196 -8.31 -4.10 -5.23
CA THR A 196 -7.40 -3.87 -4.11
C THR A 196 -6.02 -3.60 -4.73
N PRO A 197 -5.37 -2.45 -4.48
CA PRO A 197 -3.97 -2.33 -4.85
C PRO A 197 -3.20 -3.35 -4.00
N ALA A 198 -2.62 -4.35 -4.67
CA ALA A 198 -1.57 -5.14 -4.06
C ALA A 198 -0.43 -4.16 -3.76
N VAL A 199 -0.22 -3.88 -2.48
CA VAL A 199 1.06 -3.33 -2.04
C VAL A 199 2.03 -4.49 -2.18
N GLU A 200 2.71 -4.56 -3.32
CA GLU A 200 3.99 -5.29 -3.38
C GLU A 200 4.94 -4.53 -2.46
N VAL A 201 5.14 -5.08 -1.27
CA VAL A 201 6.25 -4.69 -0.42
C VAL A 201 7.50 -5.18 -1.15
N GLU A 202 8.25 -4.24 -1.70
CA GLU A 202 9.58 -4.51 -2.22
C GLU A 202 10.39 -5.14 -1.08
N ASP A 203 10.86 -6.37 -1.28
CA ASP A 203 11.75 -7.04 -0.34
C ASP A 203 12.95 -6.12 -0.06
N VAL A 204 13.03 -5.56 1.15
CA VAL A 204 14.23 -4.90 1.61
C VAL A 204 15.30 -5.98 1.81
N LYS A 205 16.04 -6.28 0.74
CA LYS A 205 17.37 -6.89 0.84
C LYS A 205 18.26 -5.90 1.58
N VAL A 206 18.53 -6.20 2.85
CA VAL A 206 19.66 -5.60 3.56
C VAL A 206 20.94 -6.10 2.90
N GLU A 207 21.43 -5.35 1.91
CA GLU A 207 22.82 -5.44 1.48
C GLU A 207 23.70 -4.87 2.61
N GLU A 208 24.30 -5.79 3.37
CA GLU A 208 25.42 -5.46 4.23
C GLU A 208 26.60 -5.05 3.34
N LYS A 209 26.80 -3.73 3.15
CA LYS A 209 28.03 -3.20 2.55
C LYS A 209 29.20 -3.44 3.49
N THR A 210 29.79 -4.63 3.44
CA THR A 210 31.16 -4.84 3.90
C THR A 210 32.09 -4.14 2.90
N LYS A 211 32.75 -3.08 3.34
CA LYS A 211 33.88 -2.46 2.62
C LYS A 211 34.93 -3.52 2.29
N GLU A 212 35.33 -3.56 1.03
CA GLU A 212 36.50 -4.30 0.54
C GLU A 212 37.71 -4.13 1.46
N ARG A 213 38.48 -5.21 1.66
CA ARG A 213 39.80 -5.32 1.03
C ARG A 213 40.57 -6.59 1.40
N PHE A 214 41.37 -7.00 0.42
CA PHE A 214 42.59 -7.82 0.50
C PHE A 214 42.44 -9.33 0.71
N GLY A 215 42.59 -10.05 -0.41
CA GLY A 215 43.02 -11.44 -0.40
C GLY A 215 44.41 -11.56 0.21
N LEU A 216 44.58 -12.52 1.12
CA LEU A 216 45.88 -12.99 1.56
C LEU A 216 45.79 -14.43 2.10
N ASP A 217 46.15 -15.34 1.21
CA ASP A 217 47.04 -16.50 1.38
C ASP A 217 46.76 -17.55 2.48
N LYS A 218 46.63 -18.82 2.02
CA LYS A 218 46.28 -20.05 2.75
C LYS A 218 47.32 -20.50 3.80
N ARG A 219 48.30 -19.67 4.16
CA ARG A 219 49.36 -19.99 5.14
C ARG A 219 49.16 -19.38 6.53
N ARG A 220 48.11 -18.58 6.77
CA ARG A 220 47.76 -18.07 8.12
C ARG A 220 46.60 -18.80 8.81
N LEU A 221 45.97 -19.78 8.15
CA LEU A 221 44.90 -20.61 8.72
C LEU A 221 45.37 -21.49 9.90
N LEU A 222 46.69 -21.65 10.10
CA LEU A 222 47.24 -22.52 11.13
C LEU A 222 47.55 -21.83 12.48
N VAL A 223 47.42 -20.50 12.58
CA VAL A 223 47.72 -19.76 13.84
C VAL A 223 46.45 -19.45 14.67
N LEU A 224 45.25 -19.54 14.09
CA LEU A 224 43.99 -19.31 14.82
C LEU A 224 43.39 -20.55 15.49
N VAL A 225 43.98 -21.74 15.28
CA VAL A 225 43.60 -22.95 16.04
C VAL A 225 44.28 -23.01 17.43
N ALA A 226 45.28 -22.15 17.69
CA ALA A 226 46.00 -22.13 18.98
C ALA A 226 45.49 -21.09 20.00
N VAL A 227 44.56 -20.19 19.64
CA VAL A 227 44.02 -19.18 20.58
C VAL A 227 42.60 -19.53 21.08
N GLY A 228 41.93 -20.50 20.45
CA GLY A 228 40.59 -20.98 20.84
C GLY A 228 40.54 -21.90 22.08
N LEU A 229 41.67 -22.24 22.69
CA LEU A 229 41.74 -23.10 23.89
C LEU A 229 42.05 -22.36 25.20
N LEU A 230 42.09 -21.02 25.22
CA LEU A 230 42.36 -20.23 26.43
C LEU A 230 41.18 -19.39 26.95
N SER A 231 40.04 -19.38 26.26
CA SER A 231 38.85 -18.61 26.68
C SER A 231 37.76 -19.44 27.38
N SER A 232 37.91 -20.77 27.50
CA SER A 232 36.96 -21.63 28.23
C SER A 232 37.35 -21.93 29.70
N LEU A 233 38.53 -21.52 30.19
CA LEU A 233 38.88 -21.59 31.63
C LEU A 233 38.45 -20.34 32.44
N GLY A 234 38.05 -19.24 31.79
CA GLY A 234 37.71 -17.98 32.46
C GLY A 234 36.31 -17.93 33.08
N ILE A 235 35.39 -18.80 32.67
CA ILE A 235 33.99 -18.77 33.13
C ILE A 235 33.76 -19.68 34.35
N PHE A 236 34.63 -20.66 34.60
CA PHE A 236 34.50 -21.55 35.76
C PHE A 236 35.04 -20.94 37.09
N TYR A 237 35.77 -19.82 37.02
CA TYR A 237 36.38 -19.20 38.23
C TYR A 237 35.49 -18.13 38.91
N LEU A 238 34.36 -17.72 38.31
CA LEU A 238 33.51 -16.67 38.88
C LEU A 238 32.27 -17.19 39.64
N THR A 239 31.96 -18.48 39.58
CA THR A 239 30.84 -19.07 40.34
C THR A 239 31.23 -19.65 41.71
N LYS A 240 32.53 -19.87 41.98
CA LYS A 240 32.97 -20.42 43.28
C LYS A 240 33.18 -19.37 44.38
N ASN A 241 33.28 -18.08 44.05
CA ASN A 241 33.62 -17.03 45.04
C ASN A 241 32.43 -16.25 45.61
N LYS A 242 31.21 -16.42 45.09
CA LYS A 242 29.99 -15.83 45.69
C LYS A 242 29.47 -16.58 46.92
N LYS A 243 29.89 -17.83 47.14
CA LYS A 243 29.47 -18.63 48.32
C LYS A 243 30.38 -18.46 49.54
N LYS A 244 31.51 -17.76 49.41
CA LYS A 244 32.47 -17.54 50.53
C LYS A 244 32.29 -16.19 51.24
N THR A 245 31.55 -15.25 50.65
CA THR A 245 31.26 -13.93 51.23
C THR A 245 29.98 -13.86 52.06
N LEU A 246 29.09 -14.85 52.00
CA LEU A 246 27.89 -14.89 52.86
C LEU A 246 28.11 -15.61 54.21
N MET A 247 29.25 -16.29 54.42
CA MET A 247 29.58 -16.95 55.70
C MET A 247 30.64 -16.22 56.53
N ARG A 248 31.12 -15.04 56.10
CA ARG A 248 32.17 -14.29 56.81
C ARG A 248 31.69 -12.97 57.45
N SER A 249 30.38 -12.74 57.51
CA SER A 249 29.76 -11.60 58.21
C SER A 249 29.20 -11.95 59.60
N ASN A 250 29.32 -13.20 60.07
CA ASN A 250 28.87 -13.62 61.41
C ASN A 250 30.01 -14.07 62.33
N GLU A 251 31.23 -13.58 62.12
CA GLU A 251 32.31 -13.79 63.08
C GLU A 251 33.32 -12.63 63.03
N LYS A 252 33.03 -11.56 63.77
CA LYS A 252 33.90 -10.91 64.78
C LYS A 252 33.59 -9.41 64.92
N ARG A 253 33.03 -9.12 66.10
CA ARG A 253 32.98 -7.86 66.87
C ARG A 253 32.07 -6.76 66.37
#